data_AF-A0A8S9XT27-F1
#
_entry.id   AF-A0A8S9XT27-F1
#
_cell.length_a   1.000
_cell.length_b   1.000
_cell.length_c   1.000
_cell.angle_alpha   90.00
_cell.angle_beta   90.00
_cell.angle_gamma   90.00
#
_symmetry.space_group_name_H-M   'P 1'
#
loop_
_entity.id
_entity.type
_entity.pdbx_description
1 polymer ?
#
loop_
_entity_poly.entity_id
_entity_poly.type
_entity_poly.pdbx_seq_one_letter_code
_entity_poly.pdbx_strand_id
1 'polypeptide(L)'
;MNRTWFHGVDHLLLWLLCAVVLCTLNFAFYEMGSSDQGYFPENSAVPKRFDDERRNDSRRIFIVFVEGLKTGHLIRHIHKSKVLARVVIHEGAWGEMSWEPPPPGFVGFEPFFTGNPEGFGPSVLSVADRVTFIGRPHIARGLKLPTNFTKLVFPAAGLTSDDDKSFDQVLIEQSVELSATRELWDLSLQKEVAILHLTAVGHANRREGLNSIRGTMALYDVFDQLDRLFNYIRQDYPYSGATFIVTSVGMQVPIIAWGHGIDKAKYPDSRNYQNPGYTVPTIPRKLNVLNMAPLLACLLDSPPPPNSIGELPESYLGLPKRSVALCQTELAMGVKICTTIRPRRS
;
A
#
# COMPACT_ATOMS: atom_id res chain seq x y z
N MET A 1 -26.21 -61.92 -29.20
CA MET A 1 -25.13 -61.03 -28.69
C MET A 1 -25.77 -59.74 -28.19
N ASN A 2 -25.55 -59.41 -26.92
CA ASN A 2 -26.32 -58.43 -26.14
C ASN A 2 -26.07 -56.98 -26.56
N ARG A 3 -27.14 -56.27 -26.95
CA ARG A 3 -27.16 -54.82 -27.27
C ARG A 3 -26.86 -53.89 -26.09
N THR A 4 -26.81 -54.40 -24.86
CA THR A 4 -26.54 -53.61 -23.65
C THR A 4 -25.06 -53.34 -23.41
N TRP A 5 -24.16 -54.13 -24.01
CA TRP A 5 -22.71 -53.97 -23.81
C TRP A 5 -22.11 -52.81 -24.62
N PHE A 6 -22.66 -52.51 -25.80
CA PHE A 6 -22.18 -51.43 -26.66
C PHE A 6 -22.50 -50.03 -26.09
N HIS A 7 -23.68 -49.84 -25.49
CA HIS A 7 -24.05 -48.55 -24.91
C HIS A 7 -23.20 -48.15 -23.70
N GLY A 8 -22.75 -49.12 -22.88
CA GLY A 8 -21.90 -48.82 -21.72
C GLY A 8 -20.50 -48.34 -22.11
N VAL A 9 -19.94 -48.89 -23.20
CA VAL A 9 -18.62 -48.51 -23.72
C VAL A 9 -18.66 -47.12 -24.37
N ASP A 10 -19.73 -46.79 -25.09
CA ASP A 10 -19.92 -45.46 -25.70
C ASP A 10 -20.07 -44.35 -24.65
N HIS A 11 -20.81 -44.63 -23.56
CA HIS A 11 -20.94 -43.67 -22.46
C HIS A 11 -19.63 -43.48 -21.68
N LEU A 12 -18.85 -44.54 -21.50
CA LEU A 12 -17.54 -44.46 -20.84
C LEU A 12 -16.53 -43.66 -21.69
N LEU A 13 -16.50 -43.91 -23.01
CA LEU A 13 -15.66 -43.16 -23.96
C LEU A 13 -16.04 -41.69 -24.00
N LEU A 14 -17.34 -41.38 -24.04
CA LEU A 14 -17.82 -39.99 -23.99
C LEU A 14 -17.42 -39.30 -22.67
N TRP A 15 -17.53 -40.00 -21.53
CA TRP A 15 -17.11 -39.47 -20.23
C TRP A 15 -15.61 -39.21 -20.16
N LEU A 16 -14.80 -40.14 -20.65
CA LEU A 16 -13.34 -39.98 -20.73
C LEU A 16 -12.96 -38.82 -21.64
N LEU A 17 -13.64 -38.66 -22.77
CA LEU A 17 -13.37 -37.57 -23.71
C LEU A 17 -13.77 -36.21 -23.12
N CYS A 18 -14.91 -36.14 -22.41
CA CYS A 18 -15.30 -34.95 -21.64
C CYS A 18 -14.29 -34.63 -20.52
N ALA A 19 -13.80 -35.63 -19.79
CA ALA A 19 -12.80 -35.46 -18.75
C ALA A 19 -11.45 -34.97 -19.32
N VAL A 20 -11.01 -35.53 -20.44
CA VAL A 20 -9.81 -35.06 -21.15
C VAL A 20 -9.99 -33.62 -21.60
N VAL A 21 -11.11 -33.29 -22.25
CA VAL A 21 -11.39 -31.92 -22.70
C VAL A 21 -11.41 -30.94 -21.53
N LEU A 22 -12.10 -31.27 -20.43
CA LEU A 22 -12.12 -30.45 -19.21
C LEU A 22 -10.74 -30.31 -18.57
N CYS A 23 -9.95 -31.38 -18.53
CA CYS A 23 -8.57 -31.33 -18.02
C CYS A 23 -7.67 -30.50 -18.92
N THR A 24 -7.73 -30.65 -20.25
CA THR A 24 -6.96 -29.82 -21.19
C THR A 24 -7.42 -28.37 -21.19
N LEU A 25 -8.71 -28.08 -21.03
CA LEU A 25 -9.20 -26.71 -20.90
C LEU A 25 -8.74 -26.11 -19.58
N ASN A 26 -8.84 -26.83 -18.46
CA ASN A 26 -8.29 -26.37 -17.18
C ASN A 26 -6.77 -26.19 -17.24
N PHE A 27 -6.04 -27.08 -17.91
CA PHE A 27 -4.60 -26.92 -18.12
C PHE A 27 -4.30 -25.72 -19.02
N ALA A 28 -5.06 -25.52 -20.09
CA ALA A 28 -4.91 -24.37 -20.98
C ALA A 28 -5.27 -23.06 -20.27
N PHE A 29 -6.31 -23.02 -19.42
CA PHE A 29 -6.64 -21.85 -18.60
C PHE A 29 -5.61 -21.64 -17.49
N TYR A 30 -5.06 -22.71 -16.92
CA TYR A 30 -3.98 -22.63 -15.93
C TYR A 30 -2.68 -22.14 -16.57
N GLU A 31 -2.30 -22.62 -17.77
CA GLU A 31 -1.14 -22.14 -18.52
C GLU A 31 -1.35 -20.73 -19.07
N MET A 32 -2.55 -20.38 -19.56
CA MET A 32 -2.89 -19.00 -19.93
C MET A 32 -2.91 -18.05 -18.73
N GLY A 33 -3.22 -18.56 -17.53
CA GLY A 33 -3.19 -17.79 -16.28
C GLY A 33 -1.80 -17.69 -15.63
N SER A 34 -0.88 -18.63 -15.93
CA SER A 34 0.43 -18.74 -15.26
C SER A 34 1.64 -18.43 -16.14
N SER A 35 1.53 -18.42 -17.47
CA SER A 35 2.72 -18.37 -18.34
C SER A 35 3.03 -17.06 -19.07
N ASP A 36 2.19 -16.01 -19.04
CA ASP A 36 2.50 -14.77 -19.79
C ASP A 36 1.88 -13.52 -19.14
N GLN A 37 2.17 -13.25 -17.86
CA GLN A 37 2.19 -11.86 -17.39
C GLN A 37 3.49 -11.25 -17.92
N GLY A 38 3.39 -10.41 -18.95
CA GLY A 38 4.54 -9.83 -19.64
C GLY A 38 5.64 -9.41 -18.66
N TYR A 39 6.82 -10.00 -18.79
CA TYR A 39 7.97 -9.66 -17.97
C TYR A 39 8.39 -8.21 -18.27
N PHE A 40 8.10 -7.30 -17.35
CA PHE A 40 8.67 -5.95 -17.37
C PHE A 40 9.96 -5.98 -16.56
N PRO A 41 11.12 -5.68 -17.18
CA PRO A 41 12.35 -5.45 -16.43
C PRO A 41 12.10 -4.42 -15.32
N GLU A 42 12.69 -4.61 -14.15
CA GLU A 42 12.56 -3.67 -13.02
C GLU A 42 13.00 -2.24 -13.38
N ASN A 43 13.87 -2.12 -14.39
CA ASN A 43 14.37 -0.85 -14.93
C ASN A 43 13.46 -0.22 -16.00
N SER A 44 12.30 -0.81 -16.28
CA SER A 44 11.36 -0.25 -17.26
C SER A 44 10.82 1.08 -16.74
N ALA A 45 11.00 2.14 -17.52
CA ALA A 45 10.50 3.45 -17.11
C ALA A 45 8.97 3.43 -17.00
N VAL A 46 8.44 3.93 -15.88
CA VAL A 46 7.03 4.32 -15.82
C VAL A 46 6.84 5.46 -16.82
N PRO A 47 5.83 5.39 -17.72
CA PRO A 47 5.58 6.43 -18.69
C PRO A 47 5.48 7.81 -18.00
N LYS A 48 5.87 8.88 -18.69
CA LYS A 48 5.57 10.24 -18.18
C LYS A 48 4.15 10.61 -18.60
N ARG A 49 3.37 11.18 -17.68
CA ARG A 49 2.07 11.80 -18.01
C ARG A 49 2.33 12.90 -19.04
N PHE A 50 1.56 12.95 -20.12
CA PHE A 50 1.65 14.03 -21.10
C PHE A 50 1.28 15.35 -20.40
N ASP A 51 2.13 16.37 -20.56
CA ASP A 51 1.99 17.69 -19.94
C ASP A 51 0.73 18.41 -20.44
N ASP A 52 -0.42 18.18 -19.81
CA ASP A 52 -1.56 19.12 -19.84
C ASP A 52 -1.21 20.26 -18.87
N GLU A 53 -0.76 21.40 -19.41
CA GLU A 53 -0.48 22.67 -18.71
C GLU A 53 0.15 22.50 -17.31
N ARG A 54 1.49 22.51 -17.24
CA ARG A 54 2.31 22.54 -16.01
C ARG A 54 1.65 23.32 -14.85
N ARG A 55 0.89 22.61 -14.01
CA ARG A 55 0.63 23.08 -12.64
C ARG A 55 1.88 22.76 -11.84
N ASN A 56 2.54 23.81 -11.38
CA ASN A 56 3.73 23.82 -10.52
C ASN A 56 3.42 23.31 -9.10
N ASP A 57 2.56 22.29 -8.96
CA ASP A 57 2.13 21.78 -7.67
C ASP A 57 3.03 20.61 -7.27
N SER A 58 4.02 20.89 -6.42
CA SER A 58 4.84 19.86 -5.80
C SER A 58 3.98 18.84 -5.04
N ARG A 59 4.19 17.54 -5.27
CA ARG A 59 3.50 16.42 -4.64
C ARG A 59 4.43 15.75 -3.63
N ARG A 60 3.94 15.57 -2.40
CA ARG A 60 4.71 14.94 -1.32
C ARG A 60 3.88 13.87 -0.65
N ILE A 61 4.44 12.70 -0.44
CA ILE A 61 3.77 11.61 0.29
C ILE A 61 4.66 11.16 1.44
N PHE A 62 4.12 11.12 2.65
CA PHE A 62 4.78 10.50 3.80
C PHE A 62 4.03 9.24 4.24
N ILE A 63 4.68 8.10 4.11
CA ILE A 63 4.14 6.78 4.43
C ILE A 63 4.81 6.29 5.71
N VAL A 64 4.00 5.93 6.71
CA VAL A 64 4.47 5.29 7.94
C VAL A 64 3.97 3.85 7.97
N PHE A 65 4.89 2.91 7.91
CA PHE A 65 4.61 1.49 8.12
C PHE A 65 4.83 1.14 9.58
N VAL A 66 3.77 0.66 10.23
CA VAL A 66 3.82 0.11 11.59
C VAL A 66 3.72 -1.41 11.49
N GLU A 67 4.86 -2.09 11.59
CA GLU A 67 4.90 -3.55 11.47
C GLU A 67 3.97 -4.20 12.51
N GLY A 68 3.18 -5.20 12.08
CA GLY A 68 2.30 -5.95 12.98
C GLY A 68 1.01 -5.23 13.38
N LEU A 69 0.76 -4.00 12.92
CA LEU A 69 -0.53 -3.34 13.12
C LEU A 69 -1.63 -4.04 12.28
N LYS A 70 -2.75 -4.37 12.93
CA LYS A 70 -3.92 -5.04 12.35
C LYS A 70 -5.17 -4.18 12.49
N THR A 71 -6.13 -4.31 11.57
CA THR A 71 -7.36 -3.49 11.58
C THR A 71 -8.12 -3.67 12.89
N GLY A 72 -8.25 -4.90 13.38
CA GLY A 72 -8.93 -5.19 14.64
C GLY A 72 -8.31 -4.48 15.85
N HIS A 73 -6.98 -4.32 15.89
CA HIS A 73 -6.30 -3.57 16.95
C HIS A 73 -6.55 -2.07 16.81
N LEU A 74 -6.48 -1.54 15.58
CA LEU A 74 -6.79 -0.13 15.34
C LEU A 74 -8.20 0.20 15.81
N ILE A 75 -9.22 -0.57 15.42
CA ILE A 75 -10.63 -0.31 15.80
C ILE A 75 -10.79 -0.27 17.33
N ARG A 76 -10.15 -1.19 18.06
CA ARG A 76 -10.25 -1.26 19.54
C ARG A 76 -9.49 -0.14 20.24
N HIS A 77 -8.36 0.29 19.69
CA HIS A 77 -7.37 1.07 20.43
C HIS A 77 -7.07 2.44 19.83
N ILE A 78 -7.65 2.82 18.70
CA ILE A 78 -7.35 4.10 18.05
C ILE A 78 -7.64 5.31 18.94
N HIS A 79 -8.57 5.20 19.89
CA HIS A 79 -8.84 6.24 20.89
C HIS A 79 -7.60 6.61 21.74
N LYS A 80 -6.55 5.78 21.75
CA LYS A 80 -5.27 6.07 22.39
C LYS A 80 -4.41 7.04 21.59
N SER A 81 -4.58 7.13 20.27
CA SER A 81 -3.96 8.17 19.43
C SER A 81 -4.96 9.29 19.16
N LYS A 82 -4.69 10.49 19.69
CA LYS A 82 -5.53 11.66 19.44
C LYS A 82 -5.47 12.08 17.98
N VAL A 83 -4.29 11.98 17.34
CA VAL A 83 -4.12 12.38 15.96
C VAL A 83 -4.85 11.42 15.03
N LEU A 84 -4.60 10.11 15.15
CA LEU A 84 -5.22 9.13 14.25
C LEU A 84 -6.73 9.05 14.47
N ALA A 85 -7.21 9.12 15.72
CA ALA A 85 -8.64 9.20 15.98
C ALA A 85 -9.26 10.42 15.28
N ARG A 86 -8.67 11.62 15.42
CA ARG A 86 -9.15 12.83 14.74
C ARG A 86 -9.11 12.69 13.22
N VAL A 87 -8.09 12.03 12.65
CA VAL A 87 -7.99 11.82 11.21
C VAL A 87 -9.10 10.91 10.70
N VAL A 88 -9.23 9.74 11.31
CA VAL A 88 -10.25 8.75 10.96
C VAL A 88 -11.64 9.33 11.09
N ILE A 89 -11.81 10.23 12.07
CA ILE A 89 -13.09 10.85 12.33
C ILE A 89 -13.32 12.03 11.37
N HIS A 90 -12.50 13.06 11.40
CA HIS A 90 -12.82 14.36 10.79
C HIS A 90 -11.98 14.77 9.58
N GLU A 91 -10.73 14.30 9.46
CA GLU A 91 -9.75 14.93 8.58
C GLU A 91 -9.39 14.11 7.33
N GLY A 92 -9.62 12.80 7.33
CA GLY A 92 -9.12 11.92 6.27
C GLY A 92 -9.98 10.69 5.99
N ALA A 93 -9.37 9.75 5.28
CA ALA A 93 -9.93 8.47 4.91
C ALA A 93 -9.36 7.36 5.78
N TRP A 94 -10.16 6.34 6.05
CA TRP A 94 -9.67 5.13 6.70
C TRP A 94 -10.34 3.88 6.12
N GLY A 95 -9.65 2.75 6.27
CA GLY A 95 -10.17 1.47 5.85
C GLY A 95 -9.26 0.31 6.18
N GLU A 96 -9.54 -0.81 5.54
CA GLU A 96 -8.83 -2.07 5.67
C GLU A 96 -8.29 -2.47 4.30
N MET A 97 -6.99 -2.69 4.28
CA MET A 97 -6.28 -3.27 3.17
C MET A 97 -6.17 -4.78 3.42
N SER A 98 -6.66 -5.57 2.47
CA SER A 98 -6.55 -7.02 2.48
C SER A 98 -5.78 -7.51 1.26
N TRP A 99 -5.38 -8.77 1.33
CA TRP A 99 -4.87 -9.50 0.20
C TRP A 99 -5.72 -10.76 0.06
N GLU A 100 -6.65 -10.78 -0.89
CA GLU A 100 -7.52 -11.94 -1.11
C GLU A 100 -7.53 -12.37 -2.58
N PRO A 101 -7.22 -13.64 -2.89
CA PRO A 101 -6.67 -14.67 -2.00
C PRO A 101 -5.17 -14.41 -1.68
N PRO A 102 -4.67 -14.73 -0.47
CA PRO A 102 -3.26 -14.56 -0.12
C PRO A 102 -2.37 -15.38 -1.06
N PRO A 103 -1.28 -14.82 -1.61
CA PRO A 103 -0.40 -15.59 -2.46
C PRO A 103 0.42 -16.54 -1.58
N PRO A 104 0.76 -17.75 -2.06
CA PRO A 104 1.73 -18.59 -1.37
C PRO A 104 3.05 -17.83 -1.24
N GLY A 105 3.44 -17.51 -0.01
CA GLY A 105 4.74 -16.87 0.27
C GLY A 105 4.77 -15.35 0.16
N PHE A 106 3.70 -14.64 0.51
CA PHE A 106 3.65 -13.17 0.63
C PHE A 106 5.03 -12.51 0.85
N VAL A 107 5.47 -11.77 -0.17
CA VAL A 107 6.81 -11.19 -0.25
C VAL A 107 6.70 -9.69 0.05
N GLY A 108 6.84 -9.32 1.31
CA GLY A 108 7.22 -7.96 1.70
C GLY A 108 6.30 -6.82 1.26
N PHE A 109 6.92 -5.74 0.79
CA PHE A 109 6.30 -4.44 0.49
C PHE A 109 6.12 -4.22 -1.00
N GLU A 110 6.76 -5.03 -1.83
CA GLU A 110 6.89 -4.83 -3.27
C GLU A 110 5.54 -4.71 -3.99
N PRO A 111 4.53 -5.53 -3.68
CA PRO A 111 3.21 -5.39 -4.32
C PRO A 111 2.49 -4.08 -4.00
N PHE A 112 2.75 -3.49 -2.83
CA PHE A 112 2.17 -2.20 -2.43
C PHE A 112 2.62 -1.08 -3.38
N PHE A 113 3.84 -1.16 -3.89
CA PHE A 113 4.43 -0.13 -4.77
C PHE A 113 4.38 -0.48 -6.26
N THR A 114 4.29 -1.75 -6.62
CA THR A 114 4.20 -2.19 -8.02
C THR A 114 2.77 -2.35 -8.51
N GLY A 115 1.82 -2.62 -7.60
CA GLY A 115 0.45 -3.00 -7.98
C GLY A 115 0.37 -4.38 -8.64
N ASN A 116 1.43 -5.20 -8.50
CA ASN A 116 1.54 -6.54 -9.05
C ASN A 116 1.65 -7.59 -7.91
N PRO A 117 0.91 -8.71 -7.98
CA PRO A 117 0.92 -9.74 -6.94
C PRO A 117 2.30 -10.30 -6.60
N GLU A 118 3.16 -10.43 -7.59
CA GLU A 118 4.50 -11.02 -7.47
C GLU A 118 5.55 -9.98 -7.06
N GLY A 119 5.19 -8.69 -7.03
CA GLY A 119 6.11 -7.60 -6.74
C GLY A 119 7.16 -7.36 -7.83
N PHE A 120 6.98 -7.93 -9.03
CA PHE A 120 7.86 -7.70 -10.18
C PHE A 120 7.54 -6.39 -10.91
N GLY A 121 8.49 -5.96 -11.75
CA GLY A 121 8.37 -4.76 -12.57
C GLY A 121 8.64 -3.45 -11.82
N PRO A 122 8.38 -2.31 -12.48
CA PRO A 122 8.71 -1.00 -11.94
C PRO A 122 7.83 -0.63 -10.74
N SER A 123 8.45 -0.02 -9.74
CA SER A 123 7.79 0.55 -8.58
C SER A 123 7.26 1.96 -8.90
N VAL A 124 6.10 2.33 -8.36
CA VAL A 124 5.59 3.71 -8.40
C VAL A 124 6.57 4.70 -7.77
N LEU A 125 7.45 4.25 -6.86
CA LEU A 125 8.49 5.08 -6.27
C LEU A 125 9.52 5.59 -7.29
N SER A 126 9.63 4.95 -8.46
CA SER A 126 10.55 5.37 -9.52
C SER A 126 10.17 6.70 -10.17
N VAL A 127 8.94 7.19 -9.97
CA VAL A 127 8.48 8.49 -10.50
C VAL A 127 8.80 9.66 -9.56
N ALA A 128 9.26 9.37 -8.34
CA ALA A 128 9.66 10.39 -7.37
C ALA A 128 11.07 10.90 -7.71
N ASP A 129 11.26 12.21 -7.59
CA ASP A 129 12.59 12.84 -7.69
C ASP A 129 13.48 12.44 -6.52
N ARG A 130 12.87 12.11 -5.37
CA ARG A 130 13.56 11.61 -4.19
C ARG A 130 12.67 10.70 -3.34
N VAL A 131 13.26 9.61 -2.88
CA VAL A 131 12.69 8.73 -1.85
C VAL A 131 13.56 8.77 -0.59
N THR A 132 13.02 9.24 0.52
CA THR A 132 13.69 9.23 1.83
C THR A 132 13.19 8.05 2.64
N PHE A 133 14.03 7.06 2.91
CA PHE A 133 13.68 5.94 3.79
C PHE A 133 14.31 6.10 5.17
N ILE A 134 13.49 6.06 6.21
CA ILE A 134 13.85 6.20 7.62
C ILE A 134 13.51 4.88 8.30
N GLY A 135 14.53 4.08 8.63
CA GLY A 135 14.31 2.77 9.21
C GLY A 135 15.50 1.83 9.12
N ARG A 136 15.23 0.52 9.22
CA ARG A 136 16.29 -0.50 9.18
C ARG A 136 16.82 -0.70 7.75
N PRO A 137 18.15 -0.63 7.52
CA PRO A 137 18.71 -0.77 6.17
C PRO A 137 18.37 -2.07 5.44
N HIS A 138 18.19 -3.18 6.16
CA HIS A 138 17.82 -4.45 5.53
C HIS A 138 16.38 -4.46 4.99
N ILE A 139 15.47 -3.70 5.61
CA ILE A 139 14.09 -3.53 5.11
C ILE A 139 14.10 -2.67 3.85
N ALA A 140 14.92 -1.62 3.80
CA ALA A 140 15.06 -0.76 2.63
C ALA A 140 15.38 -1.55 1.35
N ARG A 141 16.17 -2.64 1.45
CA ARG A 141 16.49 -3.52 0.32
C ARG A 141 15.24 -4.21 -0.25
N GLY A 142 14.29 -4.58 0.60
CA GLY A 142 13.01 -5.18 0.19
C GLY A 142 11.99 -4.17 -0.35
N LEU A 143 12.27 -2.86 -0.29
CA LEU A 143 11.37 -1.84 -0.86
C LEU A 143 11.61 -1.58 -2.35
N LYS A 144 12.62 -2.20 -2.97
CA LYS A 144 13.07 -1.93 -4.35
C LYS A 144 13.21 -0.43 -4.62
N LEU A 145 13.86 0.28 -3.69
CA LEU A 145 14.04 1.73 -3.79
C LEU A 145 14.90 2.08 -5.02
N PRO A 146 14.56 3.14 -5.77
CA PRO A 146 15.34 3.55 -6.92
C PRO A 146 16.74 3.99 -6.48
N THR A 147 17.78 3.31 -6.96
CA THR A 147 19.18 3.49 -6.52
C THR A 147 19.69 4.92 -6.68
N ASN A 148 19.21 5.66 -7.70
CA ASN A 148 19.72 6.99 -8.04
C ASN A 148 19.09 8.13 -7.23
N PHE A 149 17.99 7.88 -6.51
CA PHE A 149 17.17 8.92 -5.90
C PHE A 149 16.82 8.63 -4.44
N THR A 150 17.56 7.74 -3.77
CA THR A 150 17.25 7.30 -2.41
C THR A 150 18.15 7.94 -1.35
N LYS A 151 17.54 8.64 -0.37
CA LYS A 151 18.20 9.04 0.89
C LYS A 151 17.87 7.99 1.96
N LEU A 152 18.87 7.25 2.42
CA LEU A 152 18.72 6.31 3.53
C LEU A 152 19.09 6.98 4.85
N VAL A 153 18.18 6.95 5.81
CA VAL A 153 18.37 7.47 7.17
C VAL A 153 18.23 6.30 8.13
N PHE A 154 19.28 6.05 8.90
CA PHE A 154 19.32 5.00 9.90
C PHE A 154 20.01 5.52 11.17
N PRO A 155 19.67 4.99 12.35
CA PRO A 155 20.35 5.34 13.59
C PRO A 155 21.85 5.02 13.52
N ALA A 156 22.69 5.90 14.10
CA ALA A 156 24.12 5.66 14.18
C ALA A 156 24.42 4.39 14.99
N ALA A 157 25.46 3.66 14.57
CA ALA A 157 25.89 2.44 15.25
C ALA A 157 26.22 2.74 16.73
N GLY A 158 25.52 2.05 17.65
CA GLY A 158 25.70 2.22 19.11
C GLY A 158 24.53 2.87 19.85
N LEU A 159 23.53 3.43 19.15
CA LEU A 159 22.32 4.00 19.78
C LEU A 159 21.21 2.96 20.06
N THR A 160 21.44 1.69 19.74
CA THR A 160 20.42 0.65 19.75
C THR A 160 20.85 -0.50 20.65
N SER A 161 20.66 -0.35 21.97
CA SER A 161 20.57 -1.53 22.84
C SER A 161 19.33 -2.34 22.42
N ASP A 162 19.37 -3.67 22.54
CA ASP A 162 18.45 -4.72 22.03
C ASP A 162 16.92 -4.58 22.25
N ASP A 163 16.39 -3.41 22.63
CA ASP A 163 14.96 -3.17 22.81
C ASP A 163 14.35 -2.39 21.63
N ASP A 164 13.55 -3.06 20.81
CA ASP A 164 12.94 -2.51 19.58
C ASP A 164 12.04 -1.29 19.85
N LYS A 165 11.53 -1.14 21.07
CA LYS A 165 10.80 0.08 21.50
C LYS A 165 11.70 1.31 21.48
N SER A 166 12.97 1.17 21.88
CA SER A 166 13.94 2.28 21.85
C SER A 166 14.33 2.64 20.42
N PHE A 167 14.38 1.65 19.53
CA PHE A 167 14.69 1.88 18.12
C PHE A 167 13.64 2.73 17.41
N ASP A 168 12.35 2.38 17.56
CA ASP A 168 11.25 3.14 16.95
C ASP A 168 11.20 4.59 17.48
N GLN A 169 11.51 4.80 18.77
CA GLN A 169 11.61 6.15 19.33
C GLN A 169 12.74 6.96 18.67
N VAL A 170 13.92 6.38 18.47
CA VAL A 170 15.04 7.06 17.79
C VAL A 170 14.65 7.44 16.36
N LEU A 171 13.98 6.56 15.61
CA LEU A 171 13.52 6.87 14.26
C LEU A 171 12.51 8.03 14.23
N ILE A 172 11.63 8.10 15.22
CA ILE A 172 10.65 9.19 15.37
C ILE A 172 11.37 10.51 15.66
N GLU A 173 12.34 10.50 16.57
CA GLU A 173 13.15 11.69 16.90
C GLU A 173 13.95 12.17 15.69
N GLN A 174 14.56 11.26 14.92
CA GLN A 174 15.21 11.60 13.66
C GLN A 174 14.23 12.17 12.63
N SER A 175 13.02 11.62 12.52
CA SER A 175 12.00 12.13 11.59
C SER A 175 11.54 13.54 11.96
N VAL A 176 11.40 13.80 13.26
CA VAL A 176 11.10 15.12 13.83
C VAL A 176 12.24 16.10 13.51
N GLU A 177 13.48 15.71 13.76
CA GLU A 177 14.66 16.53 13.48
C GLU A 177 14.77 16.88 11.99
N LEU A 178 14.60 15.90 11.10
CA LEU A 178 14.59 16.11 9.65
C LEU A 178 13.48 17.08 9.22
N SER A 179 12.32 17.02 9.86
CA SER A 179 11.24 17.98 9.61
C SER A 179 11.65 19.39 10.05
N ALA A 180 12.22 19.51 11.25
CA ALA A 180 12.66 20.78 11.84
C ALA A 180 13.74 21.48 10.99
N THR A 181 14.71 20.70 10.51
CA THR A 181 15.82 21.18 9.68
C THR A 181 15.45 21.36 8.21
N ARG A 182 14.20 21.07 7.83
CA ARG A 182 13.70 21.08 6.45
C ARG A 182 14.49 20.15 5.53
N GLU A 183 15.03 19.08 6.08
CA GLU A 183 15.72 18.03 5.34
C GLU A 183 14.83 16.85 4.98
N LEU A 184 13.66 16.75 5.62
CA LEU A 184 12.63 15.77 5.27
C LEU A 184 12.12 16.00 3.84
N TRP A 185 12.00 17.28 3.44
CA TRP A 185 11.50 17.71 2.12
C TRP A 185 12.48 18.69 1.47
N ASP A 186 12.77 18.49 0.19
CA ASP A 186 13.55 19.41 -0.62
C ASP A 186 12.59 20.15 -1.53
N LEU A 187 12.39 21.44 -1.21
CA LEU A 187 11.42 22.27 -1.89
C LEU A 187 11.75 22.57 -3.35
N SER A 188 12.98 22.28 -3.79
CA SER A 188 13.35 22.37 -5.20
C SER A 188 12.79 21.21 -6.04
N LEU A 189 12.42 20.10 -5.40
CA LEU A 189 11.89 18.90 -6.05
C LEU A 189 10.37 18.96 -6.21
N GLN A 190 9.87 18.29 -7.25
CA GLN A 190 8.46 18.27 -7.60
C GLN A 190 7.74 17.08 -6.97
N LYS A 191 8.37 15.90 -6.92
CA LYS A 191 7.76 14.67 -6.42
C LYS A 191 8.66 14.03 -5.38
N GLU A 192 8.19 13.99 -4.14
CA GLU A 192 8.95 13.41 -3.03
C GLU A 192 8.14 12.37 -2.27
N VAL A 193 8.80 11.28 -1.88
CA VAL A 193 8.20 10.25 -1.01
C VAL A 193 9.10 10.04 0.21
N ALA A 194 8.55 10.20 1.40
CA ALA A 194 9.20 9.78 2.64
C ALA A 194 8.55 8.49 3.14
N ILE A 195 9.35 7.55 3.64
CA ILE A 195 8.91 6.27 4.18
C ILE A 195 9.54 6.09 5.55
N LEU A 196 8.74 5.98 6.59
CA LEU A 196 9.15 5.64 7.95
C LEU A 196 8.71 4.22 8.28
N HIS A 197 9.62 3.38 8.78
CA HIS A 197 9.32 2.00 9.13
C HIS A 197 9.56 1.71 10.61
N LEU A 198 8.48 1.41 11.34
CA LEU A 198 8.44 1.11 12.77
C LEU A 198 8.20 -0.38 13.00
N THR A 199 8.88 -0.97 14.00
CA THR A 199 9.00 -2.43 14.19
C THR A 199 8.47 -2.97 15.52
N ALA A 200 8.29 -2.12 16.54
CA ALA A 200 8.07 -2.54 17.92
C ALA A 200 6.82 -3.41 18.10
N VAL A 201 5.71 -3.07 17.43
CA VAL A 201 4.46 -3.84 17.48
C VAL A 201 4.64 -5.22 16.85
N GLY A 202 5.28 -5.29 15.68
CA GLY A 202 5.55 -6.54 14.97
C GLY A 202 6.38 -7.50 15.81
N HIS A 203 7.44 -7.00 16.42
CA HIS A 203 8.30 -7.80 17.27
C HIS A 203 7.60 -8.31 18.53
N ALA A 204 6.88 -7.44 19.25
CA ALA A 204 6.12 -7.84 20.43
C ALA A 204 5.10 -8.93 20.09
N ASN A 205 4.40 -8.78 18.96
CA ASN A 205 3.43 -9.76 18.48
C ASN A 205 4.07 -11.09 18.07
N ARG A 206 5.28 -11.09 17.50
CA ARG A 206 6.01 -12.31 17.17
C ARG A 206 6.46 -13.09 18.41
N ARG A 207 6.87 -12.40 19.48
CA ARG A 207 7.35 -13.04 20.72
C ARG A 207 6.24 -13.54 21.62
N GLU A 208 5.14 -12.78 21.72
CA GLU A 208 4.12 -13.02 22.76
C GLU A 208 2.70 -13.22 22.21
N GLY A 209 2.52 -13.06 20.90
CA GLY A 209 1.22 -13.14 20.23
C GLY A 209 0.49 -11.80 20.18
N LEU A 210 -0.46 -11.71 19.24
CA LEU A 210 -1.20 -10.48 18.91
C LEU A 210 -2.06 -9.93 20.07
N ASN A 211 -2.58 -10.80 20.93
CA ASN A 211 -3.46 -10.40 22.04
C ASN A 211 -2.71 -10.26 23.38
N SER A 212 -1.39 -10.19 23.37
CA SER A 212 -0.59 -10.08 24.60
C SER A 212 -0.67 -8.68 25.20
N ILE A 213 -0.44 -8.59 26.51
CA ILE A 213 -0.32 -7.30 27.21
C ILE A 213 0.81 -6.48 26.60
N ARG A 214 1.96 -7.10 26.32
CA ARG A 214 3.11 -6.40 25.73
C ARG A 214 2.85 -5.93 24.30
N GLY A 215 2.16 -6.72 23.47
CA GLY A 215 1.74 -6.29 22.13
C GLY A 215 0.81 -5.08 22.18
N THR A 216 -0.11 -5.06 23.15
CA THR A 216 -0.99 -3.91 23.40
C THR A 216 -0.23 -2.68 23.90
N MET A 217 0.73 -2.86 24.81
CA MET A 217 1.56 -1.75 25.31
C MET A 217 2.45 -1.18 24.20
N ALA A 218 3.09 -2.04 23.39
CA ALA A 218 3.87 -1.61 22.23
C ALA A 218 3.03 -0.82 21.23
N LEU A 219 1.76 -1.20 21.03
CA LEU A 219 0.83 -0.44 20.19
C LEU A 219 0.53 0.95 20.77
N TYR A 220 0.29 1.05 22.07
CA TYR A 220 0.02 2.32 22.73
C TYR A 220 1.23 3.24 22.67
N ASP A 221 2.42 2.71 22.92
CA ASP A 221 3.67 3.45 22.79
C ASP A 221 3.84 3.98 21.37
N VAL A 222 3.61 3.15 20.34
CA VAL A 222 3.68 3.61 18.94
C VAL A 222 2.64 4.70 18.67
N PHE A 223 1.42 4.59 19.19
CA PHE A 223 0.40 5.65 19.05
C PHE A 223 0.84 6.97 19.68
N ASP A 224 1.43 6.95 20.86
CA ASP A 224 1.98 8.16 21.49
C ASP A 224 3.11 8.77 20.66
N GLN A 225 3.99 7.93 20.10
CA GLN A 225 5.08 8.40 19.22
C GLN A 225 4.56 8.99 17.90
N LEU A 226 3.53 8.38 17.28
CA LEU A 226 2.90 8.93 16.08
C LEU A 226 2.20 10.25 16.37
N ASP A 227 1.52 10.37 17.50
CA ASP A 227 0.93 11.63 17.95
C ASP A 227 2.01 12.72 18.09
N ARG A 228 3.16 12.40 18.69
CA ARG A 228 4.31 13.33 18.80
C ARG A 228 4.80 13.76 17.41
N LEU A 229 5.08 12.79 16.53
CA LEU A 229 5.56 13.03 15.18
C LEU A 229 4.63 13.96 14.39
N PHE A 230 3.35 13.60 14.29
CA PHE A 230 2.42 14.34 13.43
C PHE A 230 1.98 15.67 14.01
N ASN A 231 1.95 15.83 15.34
CA ASN A 231 1.74 17.15 15.94
C ASN A 231 2.92 18.08 15.64
N TYR A 232 4.16 17.57 15.65
CA TYR A 232 5.34 18.34 15.30
C TYR A 232 5.35 18.75 13.83
N ILE A 233 5.17 17.78 12.91
CA ILE A 233 5.11 18.04 11.47
C ILE A 233 4.00 19.05 11.13
N ARG A 234 2.84 18.97 11.81
CA ARG A 234 1.73 19.93 11.66
C ARG A 234 2.09 21.36 12.05
N GLN A 235 2.96 21.55 13.03
CA GLN A 235 3.38 22.87 13.51
C GLN A 235 4.40 23.51 12.56
N ASP A 236 5.38 22.74 12.09
CA ASP A 236 6.50 23.24 11.28
C ASP A 236 6.17 23.39 9.79
N TYR A 237 5.29 22.53 9.27
CA TYR A 237 4.83 22.55 7.88
C TYR A 237 3.31 22.51 7.84
N PRO A 238 2.63 23.67 7.71
CA PRO A 238 1.17 23.69 7.65
C PRO A 238 0.68 23.06 6.33
N TYR A 239 0.44 21.74 6.34
CA TYR A 239 -0.37 20.86 5.46
C TYR A 239 -0.43 21.06 3.93
N SER A 240 0.12 22.11 3.35
CA SER A 240 -0.44 22.68 2.12
C SER A 240 -0.18 21.86 0.85
N GLY A 241 0.59 20.78 0.92
CA GLY A 241 0.80 19.91 -0.24
C GLY A 241 1.19 18.46 0.03
N ALA A 242 1.24 18.01 1.30
CA ALA A 242 1.65 16.65 1.64
C ALA A 242 0.44 15.73 1.89
N THR A 243 0.55 14.50 1.41
CA THR A 243 -0.32 13.38 1.75
C THR A 243 0.37 12.53 2.81
N PHE A 244 -0.37 12.11 3.83
CA PHE A 244 0.14 11.25 4.90
C PHE A 244 -0.62 9.94 4.89
N ILE A 245 0.09 8.83 5.05
CA ILE A 245 -0.47 7.48 5.07
C ILE A 245 0.14 6.74 6.25
N VAL A 246 -0.70 6.16 7.12
CA VAL A 246 -0.29 5.22 8.17
C VAL A 246 -0.91 3.87 7.86
N THR A 247 -0.06 2.86 7.72
CA THR A 247 -0.49 1.51 7.36
C THR A 247 0.49 0.46 7.89
N SER A 248 0.30 -0.78 7.48
CA SER A 248 1.12 -1.93 7.83
C SER A 248 1.17 -2.87 6.63
N VAL A 249 1.90 -3.96 6.79
CA VAL A 249 2.08 -4.98 5.77
C VAL A 249 1.50 -6.30 6.26
N GLY A 250 0.75 -6.96 5.39
CA GLY A 250 0.18 -8.29 5.61
C GLY A 250 -1.34 -8.32 5.49
N MET A 251 -1.93 -9.42 5.97
CA MET A 251 -3.37 -9.65 5.86
C MET A 251 -4.17 -8.74 6.80
N GLN A 252 -5.24 -8.12 6.28
CA GLN A 252 -6.22 -7.32 7.04
C GLN A 252 -5.53 -6.27 7.93
N VAL A 253 -4.85 -5.34 7.27
CA VAL A 253 -4.13 -4.25 7.90
C VAL A 253 -4.87 -2.94 7.68
N PRO A 254 -4.79 -1.99 8.61
CA PRO A 254 -5.47 -0.72 8.43
C PRO A 254 -4.72 0.15 7.42
N ILE A 255 -5.46 1.05 6.79
CA ILE A 255 -4.90 2.19 6.07
C ILE A 255 -5.63 3.45 6.52
N ILE A 256 -4.89 4.42 7.04
CA ILE A 256 -5.37 5.75 7.43
C ILE A 256 -4.63 6.75 6.56
N ALA A 257 -5.35 7.60 5.84
CA ALA A 257 -4.76 8.59 4.94
C ALA A 257 -5.40 9.97 5.12
N TRP A 258 -4.62 11.04 4.99
CA TRP A 258 -5.11 12.42 5.04
C TRP A 258 -4.16 13.38 4.33
N GLY A 259 -4.56 14.65 4.22
CA GLY A 259 -3.76 15.69 3.57
C GLY A 259 -4.15 15.89 2.11
N HIS A 260 -3.21 16.34 1.29
CA HIS A 260 -3.49 16.72 -0.08
C HIS A 260 -4.02 15.52 -0.90
N GLY A 261 -5.09 15.75 -1.67
CA GLY A 261 -5.67 14.75 -2.57
C GLY A 261 -6.42 13.59 -1.91
N ILE A 262 -6.57 13.56 -0.59
CA ILE A 262 -7.33 12.53 0.12
C ILE A 262 -8.75 12.98 0.40
N ASP A 263 -9.72 12.11 0.10
CA ASP A 263 -11.14 12.34 0.41
C ASP A 263 -11.37 12.20 1.91
N LYS A 264 -12.17 13.10 2.47
CA LYS A 264 -12.54 13.02 3.89
C LYS A 264 -13.63 11.98 4.07
N ALA A 265 -13.58 11.25 5.19
CA ALA A 265 -14.64 10.34 5.57
C ALA A 265 -15.98 11.09 5.57
N LYS A 266 -16.92 10.64 4.73
CA LYS A 266 -18.30 11.11 4.73
C LYS A 266 -19.04 10.31 5.78
N TYR A 267 -19.40 10.96 6.89
CA TYR A 267 -20.28 10.35 7.86
C TYR A 267 -21.68 10.19 7.27
N PRO A 268 -22.34 9.04 7.47
CA PRO A 268 -23.78 9.02 7.34
C PRO A 268 -24.37 9.97 8.38
N ASP A 269 -25.25 10.88 7.95
CA ASP A 269 -25.99 11.86 8.79
C ASP A 269 -26.93 11.23 9.86
N SER A 270 -26.76 9.95 10.19
CA SER A 270 -27.71 9.24 11.04
C SER A 270 -27.46 9.50 12.53
N ARG A 271 -28.51 10.03 13.17
CA ARG A 271 -28.69 10.26 14.62
C ARG A 271 -28.56 9.00 15.52
N ASN A 272 -28.08 7.87 15.01
CA ASN A 272 -28.04 6.58 15.71
C ASN A 272 -26.64 6.15 16.19
N TYR A 273 -25.63 7.02 16.12
CA TYR A 273 -24.30 6.75 16.68
C TYR A 273 -24.18 7.28 18.11
N GLN A 274 -25.01 6.76 19.02
CA GLN A 274 -24.91 7.02 20.46
C GLN A 274 -24.46 5.75 21.19
N ASN A 275 -23.15 5.52 21.19
CA ASN A 275 -22.50 4.84 22.30
C ASN A 275 -21.58 5.87 22.97
N PRO A 276 -21.70 6.11 24.29
CA PRO A 276 -20.89 7.10 24.99
C PRO A 276 -19.48 6.54 25.19
N GLY A 277 -18.63 6.69 24.17
CA GLY A 277 -17.24 6.26 24.18
C GLY A 277 -16.72 6.06 22.77
N TYR A 278 -16.29 7.14 22.12
CA TYR A 278 -15.52 7.18 20.86
C TYR A 278 -15.98 6.21 19.75
N THR A 279 -16.95 6.62 18.95
CA THR A 279 -17.39 5.88 17.75
C THR A 279 -16.49 6.18 16.55
N VAL A 280 -15.50 5.32 16.34
CA VAL A 280 -14.81 5.15 15.05
C VAL A 280 -15.88 4.70 14.03
N PRO A 281 -15.88 5.15 12.76
CA PRO A 281 -16.76 4.56 11.76
C PRO A 281 -16.52 3.04 11.78
N THR A 282 -17.57 2.22 11.88
CA THR A 282 -17.39 0.78 12.09
C THR A 282 -17.15 0.01 10.79
N ILE A 283 -17.48 0.61 9.65
CA ILE A 283 -17.34 -0.01 8.33
C ILE A 283 -16.10 0.56 7.64
N PRO A 284 -14.98 -0.19 7.60
CA PRO A 284 -13.79 0.23 6.86
C PRO A 284 -14.06 0.25 5.35
N ARG A 285 -13.52 1.25 4.65
CA ARG A 285 -13.35 1.15 3.19
C ARG A 285 -12.46 -0.06 2.91
N LYS A 286 -12.84 -0.93 1.97
CA LYS A 286 -12.04 -2.09 1.60
C LYS A 286 -11.10 -1.72 0.46
N LEU A 287 -9.83 -2.08 0.58
CA LEU A 287 -8.88 -2.07 -0.53
C LEU A 287 -8.16 -3.40 -0.61
N ASN A 288 -7.77 -3.76 -1.82
CA ASN A 288 -6.69 -4.69 -2.06
C ASN A 288 -5.36 -3.92 -2.00
N VAL A 289 -4.30 -4.53 -1.48
CA VAL A 289 -2.96 -3.93 -1.47
C VAL A 289 -2.45 -3.49 -2.85
N LEU A 290 -2.88 -4.16 -3.92
CA LEU A 290 -2.51 -3.82 -5.29
C LEU A 290 -3.08 -2.46 -5.71
N ASN A 291 -4.16 -2.00 -5.08
CA ASN A 291 -4.75 -0.68 -5.31
C ASN A 291 -3.83 0.47 -4.83
N MET A 292 -2.80 0.18 -4.03
CA MET A 292 -1.91 1.20 -3.48
C MET A 292 -1.01 1.84 -4.53
N ALA A 293 -0.47 1.08 -5.48
CA ALA A 293 0.37 1.67 -6.53
C ALA A 293 -0.41 2.66 -7.42
N PRO A 294 -1.63 2.34 -7.92
CA PRO A 294 -2.49 3.32 -8.59
C PRO A 294 -2.86 4.53 -7.73
N LEU A 295 -3.16 4.33 -6.45
CA LEU A 295 -3.49 5.43 -5.53
C LEU A 295 -2.30 6.39 -5.39
N LEU A 296 -1.11 5.87 -5.12
CA LEU A 296 0.11 6.65 -4.99
C LEU A 296 0.47 7.37 -6.30
N ALA A 297 0.34 6.69 -7.45
CA ALA A 297 0.60 7.29 -8.75
C ALA A 297 -0.30 8.49 -9.01
N CYS A 298 -1.60 8.35 -8.71
CA CYS A 298 -2.56 9.44 -8.88
C CYS A 298 -2.26 10.63 -7.95
N LEU A 299 -1.88 10.37 -6.69
CA LEU A 299 -1.48 11.42 -5.73
C LEU A 299 -0.15 12.10 -6.11
N LEU A 300 0.75 11.37 -6.76
CA LEU A 300 2.00 11.89 -7.33
C LEU A 300 1.82 12.50 -8.73
N ASP A 301 0.59 12.64 -9.23
CA ASP A 301 0.31 13.18 -10.56
C ASP A 301 1.14 12.48 -11.65
N SER A 302 1.12 11.14 -11.60
CA SER A 302 1.91 10.24 -12.45
C SER A 302 1.04 9.08 -12.92
N PRO A 303 1.35 8.46 -14.06
CA PRO A 303 0.65 7.24 -14.45
C PRO A 303 1.07 6.09 -13.54
N PRO A 304 0.19 5.11 -13.31
CA PRO A 304 0.51 3.92 -12.54
C PRO A 304 1.59 3.08 -13.25
N PRO A 305 2.30 2.21 -12.50
CA PRO A 305 3.19 1.23 -13.12
C PRO A 305 2.46 0.43 -14.22
N PRO A 306 3.08 0.18 -15.38
CA PRO A 306 2.42 -0.44 -16.53
C PRO A 306 1.88 -1.85 -16.22
N ASN A 307 2.54 -2.58 -15.33
CA ASN A 307 2.17 -3.94 -14.91
C ASN A 307 1.27 -3.97 -13.66
N SER A 308 0.81 -2.82 -13.18
CA SER A 308 -0.14 -2.74 -12.08
C SER A 308 -1.50 -3.27 -12.53
N ILE A 309 -2.00 -4.28 -11.82
CA ILE A 309 -3.36 -4.82 -12.02
C ILE A 309 -4.34 -4.29 -10.98
N GLY A 310 -3.88 -3.51 -10.00
CA GLY A 310 -4.73 -2.87 -9.02
C GLY A 310 -5.66 -1.84 -9.65
N GLU A 311 -6.90 -1.80 -9.18
CA GLU A 311 -7.86 -0.75 -9.54
C GLU A 311 -7.55 0.57 -8.82
N LEU A 312 -8.00 1.70 -9.36
CA LEU A 312 -7.88 2.99 -8.66
C LEU A 312 -8.93 3.08 -7.54
N PRO A 313 -8.54 3.21 -6.26
CA PRO A 313 -9.51 3.30 -5.17
C PRO A 313 -10.05 4.73 -5.06
N GLU A 314 -10.99 5.08 -5.95
CA GLU A 314 -11.59 6.42 -6.04
C GLU A 314 -12.18 6.91 -4.72
N SER A 315 -12.66 6.00 -3.88
CA SER A 315 -13.20 6.34 -2.57
C SER A 315 -12.20 7.09 -1.70
N TYR A 316 -10.88 6.92 -1.91
CA TYR A 316 -9.82 7.63 -1.18
C TYR A 316 -9.42 8.97 -1.79
N LEU A 317 -9.86 9.29 -3.00
CA LEU A 317 -9.38 10.46 -3.74
C LEU A 317 -10.29 11.67 -3.54
N GLY A 318 -9.73 12.71 -2.91
CA GLY A 318 -10.32 14.04 -2.78
C GLY A 318 -9.89 14.99 -3.91
N LEU A 319 -9.50 14.44 -5.06
CA LEU A 319 -9.01 15.19 -6.22
C LEU A 319 -10.16 15.67 -7.12
N PRO A 320 -9.94 16.68 -7.98
CA PRO A 320 -10.90 17.07 -9.00
C PRO A 320 -11.28 15.90 -9.91
N LYS A 321 -12.56 15.81 -10.30
CA LYS A 321 -13.07 14.72 -11.16
C LYS A 321 -12.24 14.49 -12.43
N ARG A 322 -11.74 15.57 -13.06
CA ARG A 322 -10.85 15.47 -14.24
C ARG A 322 -9.57 14.70 -13.92
N SER A 323 -8.90 15.00 -12.80
CA SER A 323 -7.67 14.32 -12.39
C SER A 323 -7.92 12.84 -12.11
N VAL A 324 -9.03 12.51 -11.44
CA VAL A 324 -9.43 11.11 -11.19
C VAL A 324 -9.66 10.38 -12.52
N ALA A 325 -10.42 10.98 -13.45
CA ALA A 325 -10.69 10.40 -14.76
C ALA A 325 -9.43 10.17 -15.59
N LEU A 326 -8.44 11.09 -15.51
CA LEU A 326 -7.13 10.89 -16.15
C LEU A 326 -6.41 9.68 -15.57
N CYS A 327 -6.31 9.58 -14.24
CA CYS A 327 -5.68 8.43 -13.58
C CYS A 327 -6.35 7.10 -13.98
N GLN A 328 -7.69 7.06 -14.04
CA GLN A 328 -8.42 5.87 -14.50
C GLN A 328 -8.13 5.52 -15.95
N THR A 329 -8.08 6.52 -16.83
CA THR A 329 -7.81 6.33 -18.25
C THR A 329 -6.40 5.77 -18.47
N GLU A 330 -5.41 6.32 -17.77
CA GLU A 330 -4.02 5.83 -17.83
C GLU A 330 -3.89 4.40 -17.32
N LEU A 331 -4.60 4.05 -16.23
CA LEU A 331 -4.66 2.68 -15.73
C LEU A 331 -5.25 1.73 -16.79
N ALA A 332 -6.38 2.11 -17.41
CA ALA A 332 -7.02 1.32 -18.46
C ALA A 332 -6.13 1.15 -19.72
N MET A 333 -5.34 2.16 -20.06
CA MET A 333 -4.36 2.09 -21.16
C MET A 333 -3.17 1.18 -20.81
N GLY A 334 -2.64 1.26 -19.59
CA GLY A 334 -1.56 0.37 -19.11
C GLY A 334 -1.95 -1.10 -19.17
N VAL A 335 -3.18 -1.42 -18.74
CA VAL A 335 -3.75 -2.78 -18.82
C VAL A 335 -3.85 -3.28 -20.27
N LYS A 336 -4.24 -2.41 -21.22
CA LYS A 336 -4.29 -2.77 -22.66
C LYS A 336 -2.91 -3.04 -23.24
N ILE A 337 -1.87 -2.32 -22.82
CA ILE A 337 -0.50 -2.57 -23.30
C ILE A 337 0.00 -3.92 -22.78
N CYS A 338 -0.27 -4.25 -21.51
CA CYS A 338 0.06 -5.56 -20.93
C CYS A 338 -0.60 -6.74 -21.68
N THR A 339 -1.82 -6.59 -22.18
CA THR A 339 -2.49 -7.66 -22.96
C THR A 339 -2.03 -7.77 -24.41
N THR A 340 -1.35 -6.73 -24.94
CA THR A 340 -0.97 -6.65 -26.37
C THR A 340 0.48 -7.07 -26.64
N ILE A 341 1.36 -7.08 -25.63
CA ILE A 341 2.74 -7.57 -25.76
C ILE A 341 2.72 -9.12 -25.72
N ARG A 342 2.30 -9.74 -26.83
CA ARG A 342 2.64 -11.13 -27.14
C ARG A 342 4.05 -11.14 -27.74
N PRO A 343 5.04 -11.84 -27.15
CA PRO A 343 6.28 -12.08 -27.88
C PRO A 343 5.94 -12.94 -29.12
N ARG A 344 6.25 -12.43 -30.31
CA ARG A 344 6.35 -13.27 -31.50
C ARG A 344 7.48 -14.26 -31.23
N ARG A 345 7.13 -15.51 -30.87
CA ARG A 345 8.09 -16.61 -30.85
C ARG A 345 8.64 -16.78 -32.27
N SER A 346 9.94 -16.53 -32.41
CA SER A 346 10.78 -16.96 -33.54
C SER A 346 11.14 -18.43 -33.40
#